data_AF-A0A819EI38-F1
#
_entry.id   AF-A0A819EI38-F1
#
_cell.length_a   1.000
_cell.length_b   1.000
_cell.length_c   1.000
_cell.angle_alpha   90.00
_cell.angle_beta   90.00
_cell.angle_gamma   90.00
#
_symmetry.space_group_name_H-M   'P 1'
#
loop_
_entity.id
_entity.type
_entity.pdbx_description
1 polymer ?
#
loop_
_entity_poly.entity_id
_entity_poly.type
_entity_poly.pdbx_seq_one_letter_code
_entity_poly.pdbx_strand_id
1 'polypeptide(L)'
;MSSSDGSLTSLQSIQKNLFRIGGPILMLLGVISSSIDRVLVTSTNARTRQRSTPRLAYICISGATLFWMLFHCHALILTDIQEIAPGLFLCYPRAGPYVVFMGY
;
A
#
# COMPACT_ATOMS: atom_id res chain seq x y z
N MET A 1 -8.92 -9.43 -32.44
CA MET A 1 -7.60 -9.23 -31.79
C MET A 1 -7.42 -7.83 -31.16
N SER A 2 -8.49 -7.12 -30.76
CA SER A 2 -8.39 -5.73 -30.27
C SER A 2 -8.70 -5.54 -28.76
N SER A 3 -9.02 -6.62 -28.03
CA SER A 3 -9.46 -6.52 -26.62
C SER A 3 -8.33 -6.63 -25.58
N SER A 4 -7.16 -7.15 -25.94
CA SER A 4 -6.05 -7.33 -24.98
C SER A 4 -5.30 -6.03 -24.69
N ASP A 5 -5.19 -5.11 -25.65
CA ASP A 5 -4.42 -3.87 -25.51
C ASP A 5 -5.09 -2.86 -24.55
N GLY A 6 -6.42 -2.86 -24.49
CA GLY A 6 -7.19 -2.04 -23.54
C GLY A 6 -7.05 -2.50 -22.09
N SER A 7 -6.79 -3.79 -21.86
CA SER A 7 -6.63 -4.35 -20.51
C SER A 7 -5.24 -4.05 -19.95
N LEU A 8 -4.20 -4.17 -20.78
CA LEU A 8 -2.82 -3.83 -20.41
C LEU A 8 -2.65 -2.35 -20.05
N THR A 9 -3.29 -1.46 -20.81
CA THR A 9 -3.22 -0.01 -20.57
C THR A 9 -3.96 0.41 -19.30
N SER A 10 -5.07 -0.24 -18.95
CA SER A 10 -5.80 0.05 -17.71
C SER A 10 -5.04 -0.44 -16.46
N LEU A 11 -4.41 -1.62 -16.52
CA LEU A 11 -3.57 -2.14 -15.43
C LEU A 11 -2.35 -1.25 -15.15
N GLN A 12 -1.70 -0.75 -16.19
CA GLN A 12 -0.59 0.19 -16.04
C GLN A 12 -1.01 1.52 -15.40
N SER A 13 -2.21 2.02 -15.75
CA SER A 13 -2.77 3.23 -15.16
C SER A 13 -3.08 3.05 -13.67
N ILE A 14 -3.68 1.92 -13.31
CA ILE A 14 -3.99 1.57 -11.91
C ILE A 14 -2.70 1.46 -11.09
N GLN A 15 -1.67 0.76 -11.59
CA GLN A 15 -0.39 0.67 -10.89
C GLN A 15 0.27 2.02 -10.67
N LYS A 16 0.26 2.90 -11.69
CA LYS A 16 0.85 4.24 -11.57
C LYS A 16 0.14 5.08 -10.51
N ASN A 17 -1.19 5.07 -10.47
CA ASN A 17 -1.95 5.84 -9.48
C ASN A 17 -1.82 5.27 -8.07
N LEU A 18 -1.80 3.94 -7.95
CA LEU A 18 -1.54 3.25 -6.69
C LEU A 18 -0.19 3.65 -6.09
N PHE A 19 0.86 3.71 -6.91
CA PHE A 19 2.19 4.13 -6.47
C PHE A 19 2.26 5.63 -6.16
N ARG A 20 1.51 6.46 -6.90
CA ARG A 20 1.44 7.91 -6.71
C ARG A 20 0.82 8.30 -5.36
N ILE A 21 -0.15 7.53 -4.86
CA ILE A 21 -0.79 7.76 -3.55
C ILE A 21 -0.08 7.00 -2.42
N GLY A 22 0.40 5.78 -2.69
CA GLY A 22 1.15 4.99 -1.71
C GLY A 22 2.49 5.62 -1.33
N GLY A 23 3.20 6.21 -2.30
CA GLY A 23 4.50 6.85 -2.10
C GLY A 23 4.50 7.95 -1.02
N PRO A 24 3.63 8.98 -1.12
CA PRO A 24 3.51 10.03 -0.11
C PRO A 24 3.18 9.50 1.29
N ILE A 25 2.31 8.49 1.40
CA ILE A 25 1.90 7.91 2.69
C ILE A 25 3.08 7.17 3.34
N LEU A 26 3.83 6.38 2.55
CA LEU A 26 5.03 5.69 3.01
C LEU A 26 6.14 6.67 3.40
N MET A 27 6.31 7.74 2.61
CA MET A 27 7.28 8.78 2.89
C MET A 27 6.94 9.52 4.19
N LEU A 28 5.67 9.86 4.42
CA LEU A 28 5.20 10.46 5.67
C LEU A 28 5.42 9.53 6.87
N LEU A 29 5.04 8.25 6.76
CA LEU A 29 5.29 7.25 7.81
C LEU A 29 6.79 7.11 8.12
N GLY A 30 7.63 7.09 7.09
CA GLY A 30 9.09 7.04 7.24
C GLY A 30 9.68 8.27 7.93
N VAL A 31 9.22 9.46 7.58
CA VAL A 31 9.68 10.73 8.20
C VAL A 31 9.25 10.81 9.65
N ILE A 32 8.02 10.42 9.98
CA ILE A 32 7.53 10.39 11.37
C ILE A 32 8.36 9.39 12.19
N SER A 33 8.61 8.19 11.66
CA SER A 33 9.41 7.17 12.33
C SER A 33 10.85 7.64 12.58
N SER A 34 11.49 8.26 11.57
CA SER A 34 12.83 8.85 11.68
C SER A 34 12.89 10.00 12.69
N SER A 35 11.84 10.81 12.77
CA SER A 35 11.74 11.91 13.72
C SER A 35 11.62 11.40 15.16
N ILE A 36 10.81 10.36 15.37
CA ILE A 36 10.67 9.71 16.68
C ILE A 36 12.00 9.06 17.09
N ASP A 37 12.71 8.41 16.17
CA ASP A 37 14.02 7.83 16.43
C ASP A 37 15.02 8.90 16.88
N ARG A 38 15.11 10.04 16.17
CA ARG A 38 15.97 11.17 16.56
C ARG A 38 15.61 11.77 17.92
N VAL A 39 14.33 11.91 18.23
CA VAL A 39 13.85 12.41 19.54
C VAL A 39 14.15 11.42 20.66
N LEU A 40 14.09 10.11 20.39
CA LEU A 40 14.47 9.08 21.35
C LEU A 40 15.98 9.08 21.62
N VAL A 41 16.80 9.32 20.59
CA VAL A 41 18.27 9.37 20.71
C VAL A 41 18.73 10.56 21.56
N THR A 42 18.05 11.70 21.47
CA THR A 42 18.35 12.91 22.28
C THR A 42 17.78 12.87 23.69
N SER A 43 16.92 11.91 24.03
CA SER A 43 16.46 11.71 25.40
C SER A 43 17.62 11.32 26.32
N THR A 44 17.82 12.11 27.37
CA THR A 44 18.90 11.98 28.37
C THR A 44 18.77 10.77 29.29
N ASN A 45 17.72 9.96 29.14
CA ASN A 45 17.42 8.84 30.02
C ASN A 45 17.92 7.49 29.44
N ALA A 46 19.18 7.16 29.71
CA ALA A 46 19.91 6.05 29.06
C ALA A 46 19.29 4.65 29.27
N ARG A 47 18.65 4.39 30.43
CA ARG A 47 18.01 3.09 30.73
C ARG A 47 16.67 2.88 30.01
N THR A 48 15.91 3.95 29.78
CA THR A 48 14.64 3.90 29.03
C THR A 48 14.90 3.87 27.52
N ARG A 49 15.96 4.54 27.05
CA ARG A 49 16.38 4.58 25.64
C ARG A 49 16.79 3.22 25.07
N GLN A 50 17.41 2.36 25.88
CA GLN A 50 17.90 1.04 25.43
C GLN A 50 16.80 -0.04 25.38
N ARG A 51 15.71 0.13 26.15
CA ARG A 51 14.61 -0.85 26.23
C ARG A 51 13.39 -0.47 25.38
N SER A 52 13.22 0.82 25.09
CA SER A 52 12.09 1.35 24.32
C SER A 52 12.31 1.30 22.79
N THR A 53 13.56 1.44 22.34
CA THR A 53 13.95 1.42 20.91
C THR A 53 13.50 0.16 20.17
N PRO A 54 13.72 -1.09 20.64
CA PRO A 54 13.30 -2.26 19.89
C PRO A 54 11.77 -2.40 19.87
N ARG A 55 11.07 -2.12 20.99
CA ARG A 55 9.61 -2.22 21.04
C ARG A 55 8.93 -1.21 20.11
N LEU A 56 9.42 0.03 20.08
CA LEU A 56 8.92 1.05 19.17
C LEU A 56 9.19 0.68 17.71
N ALA A 57 10.41 0.20 17.40
CA ALA A 57 10.74 -0.27 16.06
C ALA A 57 9.82 -1.42 15.62
N TYR A 58 9.56 -2.40 16.49
CA TYR A 58 8.60 -3.47 16.22
C TYR A 58 7.18 -2.95 15.99
N ILE A 59 6.72 -1.98 16.79
CA ILE A 59 5.39 -1.37 16.59
C ILE A 59 5.34 -0.63 15.24
N CYS A 60 6.34 0.18 14.92
CA CYS A 60 6.41 0.89 13.64
C CYS A 60 6.45 -0.06 12.44
N ILE A 61 7.31 -1.09 12.49
CA ILE A 61 7.40 -2.10 11.43
C ILE A 61 6.07 -2.84 11.31
N SER A 62 5.49 -3.30 12.42
CA SER A 62 4.19 -3.99 12.41
C SER A 62 3.06 -3.13 11.86
N GLY A 63 3.03 -1.84 12.20
CA GLY A 63 2.04 -0.88 11.71
C GLY A 63 2.20 -0.64 10.21
N ALA A 64 3.43 -0.47 9.73
CA ALA A 64 3.72 -0.33 8.31
C ALA A 64 3.37 -1.60 7.53
N THR A 65 3.70 -2.79 8.05
CA THR A 65 3.35 -4.07 7.41
C THR A 65 1.85 -4.29 7.39
N LEU A 66 1.14 -4.02 8.48
CA LEU A 66 -0.33 -4.11 8.53
C LEU A 66 -0.99 -3.13 7.56
N PHE A 67 -0.53 -1.88 7.52
CA PHE A 67 -1.03 -0.89 6.57
C PHE A 67 -0.80 -1.35 5.12
N TRP A 68 0.40 -1.85 4.82
CA TRP A 68 0.73 -2.38 3.50
C TRP A 68 -0.19 -3.54 3.09
N MET A 69 -0.41 -4.48 4.00
CA MET A 69 -1.27 -5.64 3.80
C MET A 69 -2.73 -5.23 3.60
N LEU A 70 -3.26 -4.32 4.43
CA LEU A 70 -4.63 -3.82 4.28
C LEU A 70 -4.83 -3.12 2.93
N PHE A 71 -3.86 -2.32 2.51
CA PHE A 71 -3.90 -1.61 1.24
C PHE A 71 -3.89 -2.58 0.03
N HIS A 72 -3.01 -3.60 0.06
CA HIS A 72 -2.98 -4.62 -0.99
C HIS A 72 -4.20 -5.55 -0.96
N CYS A 73 -4.70 -5.88 0.24
CA CYS A 73 -5.89 -6.70 0.40
C CYS A 73 -7.13 -5.99 -0.16
N HIS A 74 -7.24 -4.68 0.07
CA HIS A 74 -8.30 -3.89 -0.55
C HIS A 74 -8.22 -3.94 -2.09
N ALA A 75 -7.02 -3.84 -2.68
CA ALA A 75 -6.85 -3.99 -4.12
C ALA A 75 -7.27 -5.37 -4.64
N LEU A 76 -7.02 -6.44 -3.86
CA LEU A 76 -7.44 -7.81 -4.19
C LEU A 76 -8.96 -8.02 -4.11
N ILE A 77 -9.65 -7.34 -3.19
CA ILE A 77 -11.12 -7.42 -3.08
C ILE A 77 -11.82 -6.77 -4.30
N LEU A 78 -11.13 -5.86 -5.00
CA LEU A 78 -11.65 -5.20 -6.19
C LEU A 78 -11.40 -5.97 -7.50
N THR A 79 -10.72 -7.12 -7.46
CA THR A 79 -10.59 -7.99 -8.64
C THR A 79 -11.74 -8.99 -8.69
N ASP A 80 -12.43 -9.04 -9.83
CA ASP A 80 -13.53 -9.97 -10.06
C ASP A 80 -13.12 -11.00 -11.13
N ILE A 81 -13.59 -12.24 -10.99
CA ILE A 81 -13.31 -13.32 -11.94
C ILE A 81 -14.58 -13.56 -12.75
N GLN A 82 -14.55 -13.22 -14.04
CA GLN A 82 -15.67 -13.46 -14.95
C GLN A 82 -15.30 -14.48 -16.01
N GLU A 83 -16.22 -15.40 -16.23
CA GLU A 83 -16.09 -16.41 -17.27
C GLU A 83 -16.54 -15.81 -18.61
N ILE A 84 -15.62 -15.79 -19.58
CA ILE A 84 -15.88 -15.24 -20.93
C ILE A 84 -16.32 -16.36 -21.88
N ALA A 85 -15.79 -17.57 -21.67
CA ALA A 85 -16.08 -18.76 -22.45
C ALA A 85 -15.91 -20.00 -21.57
N PRO A 86 -16.47 -21.17 -21.94
CA PRO A 86 -16.39 -22.38 -21.13
C PRO A 86 -14.93 -22.75 -20.83
N GLY A 87 -14.55 -22.69 -19.55
CA GLY A 87 -13.18 -22.98 -19.10
C GLY A 87 -12.16 -21.85 -19.29
N LEU A 88 -12.61 -20.65 -19.70
CA LEU A 88 -11.79 -19.44 -19.81
C LEU A 88 -12.28 -18.38 -18.82
N PHE A 89 -11.55 -18.29 -17.70
CA PHE A 89 -11.78 -17.29 -16.67
C PHE A 89 -10.84 -16.09 -16.89
N LEU A 90 -11.41 -14.89 -16.91
CA LEU A 90 -10.65 -13.65 -16.94
C LEU A 90 -10.77 -12.95 -15.58
N CYS A 91 -9.63 -12.64 -14.99
CA CYS A 91 -9.57 -11.77 -13.83
C CYS A 91 -9.47 -10.32 -14.31
N TYR A 92 -10.45 -9.49 -13.97
CA TYR A 92 -10.45 -8.08 -14.33
C TYR A 92 -10.77 -7.21 -13.10
N PRO A 93 -10.10 -6.06 -12.93
CA PRO A 93 -10.42 -5.14 -11.85
C PRO A 93 -11.80 -4.52 -12.10
N ARG A 94 -12.68 -4.57 -11.11
CA ARG A 94 -14.02 -3.99 -11.19
C ARG A 94 -13.91 -2.47 -11.14
N ALA A 95 -14.32 -1.79 -12.22
CA ALA A 95 -14.37 -0.32 -12.29
C ALA A 95 -15.49 0.22 -11.38
N GLY A 96 -15.20 0.37 -10.08
CA GLY A 96 -16.08 1.01 -9.08
C GLY A 96 -15.71 2.47 -8.83
N PRO A 97 -16.45 3.22 -7.98
CA PRO A 97 -16.16 4.63 -7.66
C PRO A 97 -14.74 4.88 -7.12
N TYR A 98 -14.05 3.83 -6.66
CA TYR A 98 -12.66 3.87 -6.22
C TYR A 98 -11.65 4.22 -7.32
N VAL A 99 -11.92 3.90 -8.61
CA VAL A 99 -11.04 4.36 -9.70
C VAL A 99 -11.13 5.87 -9.91
N VAL A 100 -12.26 6.50 -9.55
CA VAL A 100 -12.41 7.96 -9.58
C VAL A 100 -11.65 8.62 -8.44
N PHE A 101 -11.66 8.01 -7.24
CA PHE A 101 -10.91 8.50 -6.08
C PHE A 101 -9.38 8.38 -6.22
N MET A 102 -8.91 7.43 -7.04
CA MET A 102 -7.48 7.26 -7.39
C MET A 102 -7.06 8.05 -8.63
N GLY A 103 -8.02 8.64 -9.36
CA GLY A 103 -7.78 9.39 -10.60
C GLY A 103 -7.71 10.91 -10.45
N TYR A 104 -8.20 11.46 -9.33
CA TYR A 104 -8.05 12.87 -8.95
C TYR A 104 -6.75 13.10 -8.19
#